data_AF-A0A958CMF3-F1
#
_entry.id   AF-A0A958CMF3-F1
#
_cell.length_a   1.000
_cell.length_b   1.000
_cell.length_c   1.000
_cell.angle_alpha   90.00
_cell.angle_beta   90.00
_cell.angle_gamma   90.00
#
_symmetry.space_group_name_H-M   'P 1'
#
loop_
_entity.id
_entity.type
_entity.pdbx_description
1 polymer ?
#
loop_
_entity_poly.entity_id
_entity_poly.type
_entity_poly.pdbx_seq_one_letter_code
_entity_poly.pdbx_strand_id
1 'polypeptide(L)'
;MMKPRILILHATGTNRDREAALAFELAGGAPEIIHVNQLAGGERRLADFQMLVLPGGFSYGDDLGAGKLWAVMLRHQLGDQIQAFVAAGRPVLGICNGFQVLVKAGLLPELPGEAGAQQATLTRNDSARFECRWVTLNPQPASPCIWTAGLDEPIYCPVAHG
;
A
#
# COMPACT_ATOMS: atom_id res chain seq x y z
N MET A 1 -2.09 -11.09 -25.24
CA MET A 1 -1.18 -11.09 -24.07
C MET A 1 -2.01 -11.29 -22.81
N MET A 2 -1.49 -12.01 -21.82
CA MET A 2 -2.20 -12.27 -20.56
C MET A 2 -2.14 -11.01 -19.68
N LYS A 3 -3.28 -10.53 -19.16
CA LYS A 3 -3.33 -9.38 -18.26
C LYS A 3 -2.85 -9.79 -16.85
N PRO A 4 -1.93 -9.04 -16.20
CA PRO A 4 -1.47 -9.36 -14.86
C PRO A 4 -2.62 -9.17 -13.85
N ARG A 5 -2.82 -10.15 -12.97
CA ARG A 5 -3.81 -10.09 -11.89
C ARG A 5 -3.26 -9.29 -10.73
N ILE A 6 -4.03 -8.31 -10.27
CA ILE A 6 -3.61 -7.36 -9.24
C ILE A 6 -4.61 -7.44 -8.09
N LEU A 7 -4.13 -7.72 -6.88
CA LEU A 7 -4.98 -7.71 -5.69
C LEU A 7 -5.03 -6.31 -5.12
N ILE A 8 -6.21 -5.70 -5.08
CA ILE A 8 -6.48 -4.49 -4.28
C ILE A 8 -7.00 -4.97 -2.92
N LEU A 9 -6.18 -4.82 -1.88
CA LEU A 9 -6.49 -5.34 -0.55
C LEU A 9 -7.40 -4.36 0.18
N HIS A 10 -8.68 -4.69 0.19
CA HIS A 10 -9.69 -3.90 0.86
C HIS A 10 -9.72 -4.21 2.36
N ALA A 11 -9.80 -3.17 3.18
CA ALA A 11 -10.09 -3.29 4.60
C ALA A 11 -11.28 -2.38 4.95
N THR A 12 -12.04 -2.73 5.97
CA THR A 12 -13.12 -1.87 6.47
C THR A 12 -12.60 -0.44 6.67
N GLY A 13 -13.21 0.55 6.04
CA GLY A 13 -12.81 1.97 6.13
C GLY A 13 -11.82 2.45 5.07
N THR A 14 -11.23 1.58 4.24
CA THR A 14 -10.57 2.04 3.01
C THR A 14 -11.63 2.62 2.06
N ASN A 15 -11.25 3.63 1.28
CA ASN A 15 -12.21 4.37 0.44
C ASN A 15 -11.67 4.75 -0.94
N ARG A 16 -10.49 4.27 -1.32
CA ARG A 16 -9.87 4.50 -2.63
C ARG A 16 -9.63 3.21 -3.43
N ASP A 17 -10.31 2.13 -3.06
CA ASP A 17 -10.18 0.82 -3.68
C ASP A 17 -10.59 0.84 -5.16
N ARG A 18 -11.70 1.51 -5.48
CA ARG A 18 -12.27 1.54 -6.84
C ARG A 18 -11.44 2.40 -7.79
N GLU A 19 -10.94 3.53 -7.33
CA GLU A 19 -10.06 4.40 -8.11
C GLU A 19 -8.70 3.73 -8.36
N ALA A 20 -8.16 3.02 -7.35
CA ALA A 20 -6.97 2.20 -7.54
C ALA A 20 -7.22 1.10 -8.58
N ALA A 21 -8.33 0.37 -8.48
CA ALA A 21 -8.70 -0.64 -9.47
C ALA A 21 -8.80 -0.04 -10.89
N LEU A 22 -9.52 1.08 -11.05
CA LEU A 22 -9.65 1.75 -12.34
C LEU A 22 -8.28 2.16 -12.92
N ALA A 23 -7.38 2.71 -12.11
CA ALA A 23 -6.05 3.09 -12.56
C ALA A 23 -5.25 1.88 -13.08
N PHE A 24 -5.32 0.73 -12.40
CA PHE A 24 -4.66 -0.49 -12.85
C PHE A 24 -5.30 -1.13 -14.07
N GLU A 25 -6.63 -1.03 -14.22
CA GLU A 25 -7.32 -1.48 -15.43
C GLU A 25 -6.88 -0.66 -16.64
N LEU A 26 -6.80 0.68 -16.49
CA LEU A 26 -6.30 1.59 -17.53
C LEU A 26 -4.83 1.33 -17.89
N ALA A 27 -4.03 0.89 -16.91
CA ALA A 27 -2.64 0.46 -17.13
C ALA A 27 -2.53 -0.95 -17.76
N GLY A 28 -3.64 -1.61 -18.10
CA GLY A 28 -3.66 -2.92 -18.75
C GLY A 28 -3.70 -4.13 -17.82
N GLY A 29 -3.88 -3.91 -16.52
CA GLY A 29 -4.02 -4.96 -15.51
C GLY A 29 -5.43 -5.56 -15.41
N ALA A 30 -5.54 -6.60 -14.58
CA ALA A 30 -6.80 -7.23 -14.17
C ALA A 30 -6.95 -7.13 -12.64
N PRO A 31 -7.40 -5.98 -12.11
CA PRO A 31 -7.53 -5.75 -10.69
C PRO A 31 -8.73 -6.49 -10.10
N GLU A 32 -8.57 -7.02 -8.88
CA GLU A 32 -9.67 -7.56 -8.08
C GLU A 32 -9.62 -6.96 -6.67
N ILE A 33 -10.75 -6.43 -6.22
CA ILE A 33 -10.88 -5.88 -4.86
C ILE A 33 -11.28 -7.02 -3.92
N ILE A 34 -10.38 -7.37 -3.00
CA ILE A 34 -10.55 -8.50 -2.08
C ILE A 34 -10.47 -7.99 -0.65
N HIS A 35 -11.50 -8.28 0.14
CA HIS A 35 -11.50 -7.92 1.55
C HIS A 35 -10.45 -8.75 2.30
N VAL A 36 -9.71 -8.13 3.22
CA VAL A 36 -8.61 -8.74 3.98
C VAL A 36 -9.01 -10.07 4.65
N ASN A 37 -10.23 -10.15 5.18
CA ASN A 37 -10.77 -11.39 5.78
C ASN A 37 -10.88 -12.56 4.78
N GLN A 38 -11.08 -12.33 3.48
CA GLN A 38 -11.13 -13.41 2.49
C GLN A 38 -9.74 -14.03 2.27
N LEU A 39 -8.65 -13.26 2.45
CA LEU A 39 -7.29 -13.81 2.47
C LEU A 39 -7.00 -14.52 3.80
N ALA A 40 -7.40 -13.92 4.93
CA ALA A 40 -7.17 -14.50 6.25
C ALA A 40 -7.96 -15.80 6.45
N GLY A 41 -9.17 -15.89 5.90
CA GLY A 41 -10.04 -17.07 5.91
C GLY A 41 -9.71 -18.12 4.85
N GLY A 42 -8.76 -17.84 3.94
CA GLY A 42 -8.33 -18.77 2.89
C GLY A 42 -9.28 -18.91 1.69
N GLU A 43 -10.35 -18.11 1.61
CA GLU A 43 -11.25 -18.05 0.45
C GLU A 43 -10.50 -17.61 -0.82
N ARG A 44 -9.50 -16.76 -0.64
CA ARG A 44 -8.62 -16.24 -1.68
C ARG A 44 -7.17 -16.43 -1.25
N ARG A 45 -6.25 -16.61 -2.20
CA ARG A 45 -4.82 -16.76 -1.90
C ARG A 45 -4.04 -15.62 -2.54
N LEU A 46 -3.16 -14.98 -1.76
CA LEU A 46 -2.29 -13.93 -2.29
C LEU A 46 -1.39 -14.43 -3.43
N ALA A 47 -1.02 -15.71 -3.39
CA ALA A 47 -0.22 -16.38 -4.42
C ALA A 47 -0.86 -16.40 -5.82
N ASP A 48 -2.18 -16.20 -5.94
CA ASP A 48 -2.91 -16.21 -7.21
C ASP A 48 -2.72 -14.92 -8.03
N PHE A 49 -2.05 -13.91 -7.45
CA PHE A 49 -1.88 -12.56 -8.00
C PHE A 49 -0.42 -12.23 -8.28
N GLN A 50 -0.18 -11.31 -9.21
CA GLN A 50 1.16 -10.84 -9.59
C GLN A 50 1.55 -9.54 -8.89
N MET A 51 0.58 -8.81 -8.32
CA MET A 51 0.83 -7.56 -7.60
C MET A 51 -0.15 -7.40 -6.44
N LEU A 52 0.32 -6.77 -5.36
CA LEU A 52 -0.48 -6.40 -4.19
C LEU A 52 -0.54 -4.87 -4.06
N VAL A 53 -1.74 -4.35 -3.85
CA VAL A 53 -2.00 -2.91 -3.64
C VAL A 53 -2.74 -2.73 -2.33
N LEU A 54 -2.21 -1.88 -1.46
CA LEU A 54 -2.91 -1.38 -0.28
C LEU A 54 -3.42 0.03 -0.61
N PRO A 55 -4.73 0.22 -0.85
CA PRO A 55 -5.30 1.52 -1.19
C PRO A 55 -5.29 2.51 -0.02
N GLY A 56 -5.64 3.76 -0.32
CA GLY A 56 -5.83 4.81 0.67
C GLY A 56 -7.20 4.75 1.36
N GLY A 57 -7.37 5.61 2.36
CA GLY A 57 -8.60 5.76 3.13
C GLY A 57 -8.33 5.92 4.62
N PHE A 58 -9.24 5.44 5.45
CA PHE A 58 -9.16 5.49 6.91
C PHE A 58 -9.48 4.10 7.45
N SER A 59 -8.59 3.13 7.22
CA SER A 59 -8.86 1.74 7.63
C SER A 59 -9.20 1.69 9.13
N TYR A 60 -10.36 1.11 9.45
CA TYR A 60 -10.91 1.04 10.80
C TYR A 60 -11.06 2.40 11.48
N GLY A 61 -11.40 3.44 10.72
CA GLY A 61 -11.59 4.81 11.22
C GLY A 61 -10.31 5.51 11.67
N ASP A 62 -9.15 4.85 11.53
CA ASP A 62 -7.88 5.26 12.14
C ASP A 62 -7.97 5.40 13.69
N ASP A 63 -8.93 4.75 14.33
CA ASP A 63 -9.27 4.88 15.77
C ASP A 63 -8.09 4.56 16.71
N LEU A 64 -7.24 3.60 16.33
CA LEU A 64 -6.04 3.20 17.07
C LEU A 64 -4.75 3.83 16.50
N GLY A 65 -4.90 4.87 15.69
CA GLY A 65 -3.86 5.48 14.88
C GLY A 65 -3.88 4.96 13.44
N ALA A 66 -3.50 5.84 12.51
CA ALA A 66 -3.72 5.61 11.09
C ALA A 66 -3.09 4.32 10.56
N GLY A 67 -3.92 3.41 10.03
CA GLY A 67 -3.47 2.11 9.54
C GLY A 67 -2.98 1.12 10.60
N LYS A 68 -3.09 1.40 11.90
CA LYS A 68 -2.49 0.56 12.96
C LYS A 68 -3.13 -0.83 13.05
N LEU A 69 -4.47 -0.91 13.12
CA LEU A 69 -5.17 -2.19 13.21
C LEU A 69 -4.93 -3.03 11.96
N TRP A 70 -5.00 -2.40 10.79
CA TRP A 70 -4.75 -3.09 9.53
C TRP A 70 -3.32 -3.62 9.44
N ALA A 71 -2.31 -2.87 9.92
CA ALA A 71 -0.92 -3.34 10.01
C ALA A 71 -0.75 -4.55 10.93
N VAL A 72 -1.46 -4.58 12.07
CA VAL A 72 -1.46 -5.74 12.98
C VAL A 72 -2.05 -6.97 12.28
N MET A 73 -3.17 -6.82 11.58
CA MET A 73 -3.77 -7.92 10.80
C MET A 73 -2.82 -8.38 9.69
N LEU A 74 -2.21 -7.44 8.98
CA LEU A 74 -1.26 -7.72 7.91
C LEU A 74 -0.08 -8.54 8.42
N ARG A 75 0.48 -8.17 9.57
CA ARG A 75 1.62 -8.85 10.20
C ARG A 75 1.26 -10.24 10.74
N HIS A 76 0.13 -10.35 11.46
CA HIS A 76 -0.17 -11.56 12.22
C HIS A 76 -1.06 -12.57 11.48
N GLN A 77 -1.88 -12.13 10.53
CA GLN A 77 -2.78 -13.02 9.78
C GLN A 77 -2.25 -13.31 8.37
N LEU A 78 -1.54 -12.34 7.76
CA LEU A 78 -1.07 -12.43 6.38
C LEU A 78 0.46 -12.41 6.25
N GLY A 79 1.19 -12.40 7.38
CA GLY A 79 2.65 -12.21 7.41
C GLY A 79 3.40 -13.19 6.50
N ASP A 80 3.15 -14.48 6.66
CA ASP A 80 3.80 -15.53 5.87
C ASP A 80 3.48 -15.41 4.38
N GLN A 81 2.21 -15.11 4.05
CA GLN A 81 1.78 -14.91 2.65
C GLN A 81 2.50 -13.73 2.01
N ILE A 82 2.65 -12.63 2.74
CA ILE A 82 3.29 -11.41 2.25
C ILE A 82 4.80 -11.59 2.12
N GLN A 83 5.44 -12.23 3.11
CA GLN A 83 6.86 -12.57 3.05
C GLN A 83 7.15 -13.44 1.83
N ALA A 84 6.35 -14.49 1.60
CA ALA A 84 6.49 -15.32 0.40
C ALA A 84 6.25 -14.54 -0.90
N PHE A 85 5.29 -13.61 -0.90
CA PHE A 85 4.97 -12.77 -2.05
C PHE A 85 6.13 -11.82 -2.42
N VAL A 86 6.70 -11.15 -1.42
CA VAL A 86 7.85 -10.25 -1.58
C VAL A 86 9.10 -11.05 -1.97
N ALA A 87 9.36 -12.20 -1.33
CA ALA A 87 10.48 -13.08 -1.66
C ALA A 87 10.40 -13.63 -3.10
N ALA A 88 9.19 -13.79 -3.65
CA ALA A 88 8.97 -14.13 -5.04
C ALA A 88 9.20 -12.96 -6.02
N GLY A 89 9.67 -11.80 -5.55
CA GLY A 89 9.93 -10.61 -6.35
C GLY A 89 8.66 -9.92 -6.85
N ARG A 90 7.50 -10.21 -6.25
CA ARG A 90 6.23 -9.64 -6.70
C ARG A 90 6.02 -8.24 -6.12
N PRO A 91 5.65 -7.26 -6.95
CA PRO A 91 5.51 -5.87 -6.52
C PRO A 91 4.39 -5.65 -5.48
N VAL A 92 4.69 -4.81 -4.50
CA VAL A 92 3.75 -4.30 -3.50
C VAL A 92 3.70 -2.77 -3.59
N LEU A 93 2.51 -2.19 -3.58
CA LEU A 93 2.29 -0.75 -3.58
C LEU A 93 1.36 -0.35 -2.43
N GLY A 94 1.76 0.62 -1.62
CA GLY A 94 0.91 1.22 -0.58
C GLY A 94 0.66 2.70 -0.86
N ILE A 95 -0.59 3.14 -0.85
CA ILE A 95 -0.99 4.52 -1.16
C ILE A 95 -1.61 5.16 0.08
N CYS A 96 -1.10 6.30 0.53
CA CYS A 96 -1.60 7.03 1.70
C CYS A 96 -1.72 6.11 2.95
N ASN A 97 -2.94 5.69 3.30
CA ASN A 97 -3.20 4.76 4.40
C ASN A 97 -2.51 3.40 4.18
N GLY A 98 -2.50 2.89 2.94
CA GLY A 98 -1.75 1.68 2.62
C GLY A 98 -0.24 1.82 2.85
N PHE A 99 0.35 3.00 2.61
CA PHE A 99 1.76 3.23 2.93
C PHE A 99 2.00 3.24 4.45
N GLN A 100 1.11 3.87 5.22
CA GLN A 100 1.14 3.83 6.69
C GLN A 100 1.08 2.39 7.22
N VAL A 101 0.25 1.55 6.61
CA VAL A 101 0.13 0.13 6.97
C VAL A 101 1.42 -0.62 6.69
N LEU A 102 2.02 -0.48 5.50
CA LEU A 102 3.30 -1.14 5.17
C LEU A 102 4.41 -0.75 6.15
N VAL A 103 4.48 0.54 6.50
CA VAL A 103 5.47 1.03 7.46
C VAL A 103 5.23 0.45 8.86
N LYS A 104 4.00 0.52 9.36
CA LYS A 104 3.63 0.00 10.69
C LYS A 104 3.72 -1.52 10.80
N ALA A 105 3.59 -2.23 9.68
CA ALA A 105 3.76 -3.68 9.61
C ALA A 105 5.24 -4.12 9.63
N GLY A 106 6.18 -3.17 9.52
CA GLY A 106 7.62 -3.47 9.45
C GLY A 106 8.08 -3.96 8.07
N LEU A 107 7.30 -3.68 7.03
CA LEU A 107 7.67 -4.01 5.64
C LEU A 107 8.46 -2.86 4.99
N LEU A 108 8.34 -1.64 5.51
CA LEU A 108 9.07 -0.45 5.06
C LEU A 108 9.42 0.46 6.25
N PRO A 109 10.49 1.26 6.15
CA PRO A 109 11.65 1.02 5.29
C PRO A 109 12.40 -0.26 5.71
N GLU A 110 13.29 -0.74 4.85
CA GLU A 110 14.25 -1.79 5.18
C GLU A 110 15.60 -1.14 5.54
N LEU A 111 15.70 -0.62 6.77
CA LEU A 111 16.95 -0.08 7.33
C LEU A 111 17.78 -1.20 7.97
N PRO A 112 19.11 -0.99 8.12
CA PRO A 112 19.95 -1.90 8.89
C PRO A 112 19.39 -2.13 10.30
N GLY A 113 19.17 -3.39 10.67
CA GLY A 113 18.57 -3.75 11.96
C GLY A 113 17.79 -5.06 11.90
N GLU A 114 16.85 -5.23 12.82
CA GLU A 114 15.97 -6.40 12.87
C GLU A 114 14.96 -6.35 11.70
N ALA A 115 15.05 -7.35 10.82
CA ALA A 115 14.12 -7.50 9.69
C ALA A 115 12.71 -7.80 10.19
N GLY A 116 11.69 -7.16 9.61
CA GLY A 116 10.29 -7.34 10.00
C GLY A 116 9.88 -6.62 11.29
N ALA A 117 10.79 -5.90 11.94
CA ALA A 117 10.45 -4.96 13.00
C ALA A 117 9.92 -3.64 12.43
N GLN A 118 9.06 -2.94 13.17
CA GLN A 118 8.63 -1.60 12.80
C GLN A 118 9.78 -0.61 13.05
N GLN A 119 10.44 -0.15 12.00
CA GLN A 119 11.62 0.72 12.10
C GLN A 119 11.30 2.22 11.95
N ALA A 120 10.17 2.54 11.31
CA ALA A 120 9.69 3.90 11.16
C ALA A 120 8.18 3.99 11.44
N THR A 121 7.67 5.21 11.46
CA THR A 121 6.23 5.46 11.44
C THR A 121 5.95 6.79 10.77
N LEU A 122 4.78 6.87 10.15
CA LEU A 122 4.13 8.14 9.87
C LEU A 122 3.32 8.54 11.10
N THR A 123 3.30 9.83 11.37
CA THR A 123 2.62 10.44 12.52
C THR A 123 1.90 11.70 12.05
N ARG A 124 1.25 12.38 13.00
CA ARG A 124 0.52 13.63 12.76
C ARG A 124 1.39 14.63 12.00
N ASN A 125 0.76 15.35 11.08
CA ASN A 125 1.40 16.48 10.40
C ASN A 125 1.87 17.53 11.44
N ASP A 126 2.98 18.21 11.16
CA ASP A 126 3.47 19.32 12.01
C ASP A 126 2.45 20.47 12.11
N SER A 127 1.58 20.64 11.12
CA SER A 127 0.46 21.60 11.14
C SER A 127 -0.67 21.20 12.09
N ALA A 128 -0.65 19.97 12.62
CA ALA A 128 -1.71 19.35 13.40
C ALA A 128 -3.10 19.37 12.72
N ARG A 129 -3.11 19.41 11.38
CA ARG A 129 -4.33 19.49 10.56
C ARG A 129 -4.28 18.49 9.42
N PHE A 130 -5.47 18.12 8.96
CA PHE A 130 -5.63 17.41 7.71
C PHE A 130 -5.30 18.33 6.54
N GLU A 131 -4.39 17.91 5.68
CA GLU A 131 -3.97 18.61 4.48
C GLU A 131 -4.62 17.94 3.26
N CYS A 132 -5.50 18.67 2.57
CA CYS A 132 -6.11 18.28 1.30
C CYS A 132 -5.76 19.32 0.25
N ARG A 133 -4.72 19.08 -0.55
CA ARG A 133 -4.18 20.08 -1.46
C ARG A 133 -3.46 19.42 -2.63
N TRP A 134 -3.17 20.23 -3.63
CA TRP A 134 -2.28 19.84 -4.71
C TRP A 134 -0.84 20.19 -4.35
N VAL A 135 0.09 19.33 -4.72
CA VAL A 135 1.53 19.52 -4.54
C VAL A 135 2.27 19.17 -5.82
N THR A 136 3.47 19.72 -5.96
CA THR A 136 4.41 19.32 -7.00
C THR A 136 5.51 18.48 -6.35
N LEU A 137 5.70 17.26 -6.86
CA LEU A 137 6.75 16.35 -6.42
C LEU A 137 7.82 16.26 -7.51
N ASN A 138 9.08 16.46 -7.13
CA ASN A 138 10.20 16.26 -8.03
C ASN A 138 10.58 14.77 -8.06
N PRO A 139 10.83 14.19 -9.24
CA PRO A 139 11.34 12.82 -9.32
C PRO A 139 12.73 12.73 -8.68
N GLN A 140 13.07 11.55 -8.18
CA GLN A 140 14.40 11.22 -7.69
C GLN A 140 15.05 10.23 -8.69
N PRO A 141 15.91 10.69 -9.61
CA PRO A 141 16.50 9.84 -10.65
C PRO A 141 17.31 8.65 -10.10
N ALA A 142 17.87 8.78 -8.89
CA ALA A 142 18.62 7.71 -8.24
C ALA A 142 17.73 6.67 -7.52
N SER A 143 16.40 6.84 -7.53
CA SER A 143 15.47 5.95 -6.84
C SER A 143 15.39 4.58 -7.56
N PRO A 144 15.51 3.45 -6.83
CA PRO A 144 15.31 2.12 -7.41
C PRO A 144 13.82 1.77 -7.62
N CYS A 145 12.90 2.70 -7.32
CA CYS A 145 11.47 2.45 -7.38
C CYS A 145 10.98 2.24 -8.81
N ILE A 146 10.48 1.03 -9.10
CA ILE A 146 9.96 0.66 -10.43
C ILE A 146 8.78 1.53 -10.88
N TRP A 147 7.99 2.08 -9.95
CA TRP A 147 6.81 2.90 -10.26
C TRP A 147 7.16 4.29 -10.78
N THR A 148 8.36 4.76 -10.45
CA THR A 148 8.84 6.11 -10.81
C THR A 148 9.99 6.05 -11.80
N ALA A 149 10.28 4.88 -12.36
CA ALA A 149 11.33 4.70 -13.34
C ALA A 149 11.01 5.50 -14.62
N GLY A 150 11.97 6.29 -15.10
CA GLY A 150 11.81 7.13 -16.28
C GLY A 150 10.95 8.38 -16.08
N LEU A 151 10.62 8.74 -14.84
CA LEU A 151 10.04 10.04 -14.54
C LEU A 151 11.15 11.09 -14.43
N ASP A 152 11.20 11.99 -15.40
CA ASP A 152 12.21 13.04 -15.48
C ASP A 152 11.64 14.44 -15.20
N GLU A 153 10.31 14.58 -15.20
CA GLU A 153 9.60 15.83 -14.97
C GLU A 153 8.85 15.85 -13.63
N PRO A 154 8.68 17.03 -13.00
CA PRO A 154 7.89 17.16 -11.80
C PRO A 154 6.44 16.69 -12.00
N ILE A 155 5.91 15.96 -11.02
CA ILE A 155 4.52 15.51 -11.02
C ILE A 155 3.67 16.47 -10.20
N TYR A 156 2.58 16.95 -10.79
CA TYR A 156 1.53 17.65 -10.06
C TYR A 156 0.45 16.66 -9.62
N CYS A 157 0.32 16.43 -8.31
CA CYS A 157 -0.59 15.42 -7.77
C CYS A 157 -1.31 15.87 -6.48
N PRO A 158 -2.48 15.28 -6.17
CA PRO A 158 -3.19 15.58 -4.93
C PRO A 158 -2.57 14.85 -3.73
N VAL A 159 -2.65 15.46 -2.55
CA VAL A 159 -2.41 14.84 -1.24
C VAL A 159 -3.63 15.03 -0.34
N ALA A 160 -3.90 14.04 0.52
CA ALA A 160 -5.02 14.03 1.46
C ALA A 160 -4.66 13.20 2.70
N HIS A 161 -4.06 13.83 3.72
CA HIS A 161 -3.59 13.14 4.94
C HIS A 161 -3.54 14.06 6.17
N GLY A 162 -3.56 13.48 7.37
CA GLY A 162 -3.51 14.17 8.66
C GLY A 162 -2.48 13.59 9.62
#